data_AF-A0AAU7QUY9-F1
#
_entry.id   AF-A0AAU7QUY9-F1
#
_cell.length_a   1.000
_cell.length_b   1.000
_cell.length_c   1.000
_cell.angle_alpha   90.00
_cell.angle_beta   90.00
_cell.angle_gamma   90.00
#
_symmetry.space_group_name_H-M   'P 1'
#
loop_
_entity.id
_entity.type
_entity.pdbx_description
1 polymer ?
#
loop_
_entity_poly.entity_id
_entity_poly.type
_entity_poly.pdbx_seq_one_letter_code
_entity_poly.pdbx_strand_id
1 'polypeptide(L)'
;MISRVGVSGWYRSAFVWIEVCLLAASIGVAAVVTLTTPRTDPADLHRQILTKMRVTLEQADPAHHHHAGHTAAQVPAGEQAAPAVICGVHVYGHEPTGATTLADVQTIYGFHLCGVAEQKRHWDGAVKLVGPVIMDMTTQPPGIEVVEATADVRFVDRLREMFPDKYEELALREALPASEMADLRRRYDAAAGL
;
A
#
# COMPACT_ATOMS: atom_id res chain seq x y z
N MET A 1 -18.42 -65.08 45.89
CA MET A 1 -18.35 -63.61 46.09
C MET A 1 -16.97 -63.13 45.68
N ILE A 2 -16.86 -62.36 44.60
CA ILE A 2 -15.64 -61.61 44.24
C ILE A 2 -16.10 -60.17 43.96
N SER A 3 -15.68 -59.24 44.81
CA SER A 3 -15.92 -57.80 44.66
C SER A 3 -15.16 -57.26 43.44
N ARG A 4 -15.89 -56.71 42.46
CA ARG A 4 -15.30 -55.84 41.43
C ARG A 4 -15.33 -54.40 41.94
N VAL A 5 -14.19 -53.92 42.42
CA VAL A 5 -13.96 -52.51 42.73
C VAL A 5 -13.84 -51.74 41.40
N GLY A 6 -14.57 -50.63 41.29
CA GLY A 6 -14.70 -49.84 40.06
C GLY A 6 -13.39 -49.18 39.63
N VAL A 7 -12.96 -49.49 38.41
CA VAL A 7 -11.80 -48.89 37.71
C VAL A 7 -12.20 -47.63 36.92
N SER A 8 -13.49 -47.26 36.91
CA SER A 8 -14.05 -46.20 36.06
C SER A 8 -13.74 -44.76 36.53
N GLY A 9 -13.28 -44.56 37.77
CA GLY A 9 -12.99 -43.23 38.32
C GLY A 9 -11.64 -42.63 37.90
N TRP A 10 -10.64 -43.48 37.65
CA TRP A 10 -9.26 -43.02 37.48
C TRP A 10 -8.96 -42.48 36.08
N TYR A 11 -9.55 -43.11 35.05
CA TYR A 11 -9.41 -42.66 33.65
C TYR A 11 -10.08 -41.31 33.39
N ARG A 12 -11.22 -41.03 33.99
CA ARG A 12 -11.89 -39.72 33.85
C ARG A 12 -11.04 -38.58 34.41
N SER A 13 -10.29 -38.82 35.49
CA SER A 13 -9.36 -37.85 36.05
C SER A 13 -8.21 -37.53 35.08
N ALA A 14 -7.56 -38.55 34.53
CA ALA A 14 -6.42 -38.36 33.62
C ALA A 14 -6.79 -37.59 32.34
N PHE A 15 -7.96 -37.89 31.74
CA PHE A 15 -8.44 -37.18 30.55
C PHE A 15 -8.75 -35.70 30.85
N VAL A 16 -9.37 -35.41 32.00
CA VAL A 16 -9.64 -34.03 32.43
C VAL A 16 -8.33 -33.24 32.61
N TRP A 17 -7.30 -33.84 33.19
CA TRP A 17 -6.00 -33.19 33.34
C TRP A 17 -5.29 -32.95 32.00
N ILE A 18 -5.42 -33.84 31.03
CA ILE A 18 -4.86 -33.65 29.67
C ILE A 18 -5.57 -32.48 28.97
N GLU A 19 -6.90 -32.40 29.03
CA GLU A 19 -7.65 -31.29 28.44
C GLU A 19 -7.29 -29.94 29.09
N VAL A 20 -7.16 -29.90 30.42
CA VAL A 20 -6.74 -28.69 31.15
C VAL A 20 -5.33 -28.25 30.74
N CYS A 21 -4.38 -29.19 30.60
CA CYS A 21 -3.03 -28.88 30.15
C CYS A 21 -2.99 -28.35 28.71
N LEU A 22 -3.79 -28.93 27.81
CA LEU A 22 -3.89 -28.48 26.42
C LEU A 22 -4.54 -27.10 26.32
N LEU A 23 -5.59 -26.84 27.12
CA LEU A 23 -6.20 -25.51 27.23
C LEU A 23 -5.23 -24.48 27.80
N ALA A 24 -4.51 -24.81 28.87
CA ALA A 24 -3.52 -23.91 29.45
C ALA A 24 -2.37 -23.62 28.48
N ALA A 25 -1.89 -24.64 27.74
CA ALA A 25 -0.85 -24.48 26.75
C ALA A 25 -1.31 -23.61 25.55
N SER A 26 -2.53 -23.82 25.06
CA SER A 26 -3.09 -23.03 23.95
C SER A 26 -3.35 -21.57 24.34
N ILE A 27 -3.85 -21.32 25.56
CA ILE A 27 -3.96 -19.96 26.11
C ILE A 27 -2.58 -19.33 26.27
N GLY A 28 -1.59 -20.07 26.77
CA GLY A 28 -0.22 -19.59 26.92
C GLY A 28 0.42 -19.20 25.59
N VAL A 29 0.25 -20.03 24.55
CA VAL A 29 0.73 -19.72 23.19
C VAL A 29 0.03 -18.49 22.62
N ALA A 30 -1.29 -18.36 22.78
CA ALA A 30 -2.04 -17.19 22.32
C ALA A 30 -1.61 -15.90 23.04
N ALA A 31 -1.36 -15.97 24.35
CA ALA A 31 -0.87 -14.86 25.16
C ALA A 31 0.55 -14.43 24.75
N VAL A 32 1.45 -15.38 24.50
CA VAL A 32 2.81 -15.08 24.03
C VAL A 32 2.76 -14.42 22.65
N VAL A 33 1.97 -14.94 21.71
CA VAL A 33 1.82 -14.35 20.37
C VAL A 33 1.27 -12.92 20.46
N THR A 34 0.25 -12.67 21.28
CA THR A 34 -0.31 -11.32 21.45
C THR A 34 0.66 -10.35 22.15
N LEU A 35 1.51 -10.83 23.07
CA LEU A 35 2.52 -10.03 23.75
C LEU A 35 3.74 -9.72 22.86
N THR A 36 4.10 -10.63 21.95
CA THR A 36 5.28 -10.47 21.08
C THR A 36 4.98 -9.81 19.74
N THR A 37 3.70 -9.68 19.36
CA THR A 37 3.33 -8.95 18.15
C THR A 37 3.25 -7.47 18.49
N PRO A 38 4.21 -6.63 18.06
CA PRO A 38 4.13 -5.20 18.30
C PRO A 38 2.93 -4.70 17.51
N ARG A 39 1.89 -4.22 18.20
CA ARG A 39 0.82 -3.47 17.54
C ARG A 39 1.47 -2.19 17.03
N THR A 40 1.75 -2.14 15.73
CA THR A 40 2.24 -0.94 15.06
C THR A 40 1.26 0.20 15.35
N ASP A 41 1.78 1.35 15.80
CA ASP A 41 0.98 2.56 15.92
C ASP A 41 0.31 2.82 14.55
N PRO A 42 -1.02 3.05 14.48
CA PRO A 42 -1.68 3.40 13.22
C PRO A 42 -0.99 4.54 12.45
N ALA A 43 -0.40 5.51 13.17
CA ALA A 43 0.38 6.58 12.56
C ALA A 43 1.69 6.09 11.91
N ASP A 44 2.26 5.02 12.44
CA ASP A 44 3.45 4.37 11.88
C ASP A 44 3.09 3.52 10.64
N LEU A 45 2.00 2.74 10.68
CA LEU A 45 1.52 2.01 9.50
C LEU A 45 1.21 2.97 8.34
N HIS A 46 0.50 4.07 8.61
CA HIS A 46 0.18 5.06 7.58
C HIS A 46 1.45 5.63 6.92
N ARG A 47 2.49 5.92 7.72
CA ARG A 47 3.78 6.41 7.21
C ARG A 47 4.51 5.36 6.37
N GLN A 48 4.43 4.10 6.77
CA GLN A 48 4.98 2.98 5.99
C GLN A 48 4.26 2.84 4.64
N ILE A 49 2.92 2.94 4.61
CA ILE A 49 2.12 2.91 3.39
C ILE A 49 2.49 4.07 2.46
N LEU A 50 2.55 5.31 2.97
CA LEU A 50 2.95 6.48 2.16
C LEU A 50 4.35 6.28 1.55
N THR A 51 5.30 5.81 2.36
CA THR A 51 6.67 5.55 1.89
C THR A 51 6.69 4.47 0.82
N LYS A 52 6.00 3.36 1.05
CA LYS A 52 5.92 2.23 0.12
C LYS A 52 5.29 2.66 -1.20
N MET A 53 4.17 3.35 -1.15
CA MET A 53 3.45 3.85 -2.32
C MET A 53 4.32 4.78 -3.16
N ARG A 54 4.97 5.78 -2.52
CA ARG A 54 5.88 6.70 -3.20
C ARG A 54 7.04 5.97 -3.85
N VAL A 55 7.76 5.12 -3.10
CA VAL A 55 8.93 4.41 -3.62
C VAL A 55 8.55 3.51 -4.79
N THR A 56 7.43 2.80 -4.70
CA THR A 56 6.95 1.95 -5.78
C THR A 56 6.61 2.77 -7.04
N LEU A 57 5.97 3.94 -6.90
CA LEU A 57 5.67 4.81 -8.05
C LEU A 57 6.93 5.45 -8.67
N GLU A 58 7.90 5.85 -7.86
CA GLU A 58 9.17 6.46 -8.33
C GLU A 58 10.13 5.43 -8.95
N GLN A 59 9.99 4.15 -8.59
CA GLN A 59 10.77 3.04 -9.16
C GLN A 59 10.08 2.35 -10.33
N ALA A 60 8.77 2.56 -10.50
CA ALA A 60 8.06 2.07 -11.68
C ALA A 60 8.66 2.72 -12.93
N ASP A 61 8.97 1.88 -13.91
CA ASP A 61 9.54 2.33 -15.18
C ASP A 61 8.62 3.41 -15.80
N PRO A 62 9.17 4.55 -16.29
CA PRO A 62 8.41 5.57 -17.02
C PRO A 62 7.48 5.00 -18.12
N ALA A 63 7.82 3.85 -18.71
CA ALA A 63 6.95 3.16 -19.66
C ALA A 63 5.68 2.53 -19.04
N HIS A 64 5.67 2.30 -17.73
CA HIS A 64 4.49 1.90 -16.96
C HIS A 64 3.66 3.11 -16.48
N HIS A 65 4.15 4.33 -16.74
CA HIS A 65 3.40 5.60 -16.63
C HIS A 65 2.83 6.01 -18.01
N HIS A 66 2.53 5.03 -18.88
CA HIS A 66 1.96 5.28 -20.20
C HIS A 66 0.52 5.77 -20.10
N HIS A 67 0.36 7.08 -20.22
CA HIS A 67 -0.88 7.64 -20.73
C HIS A 67 -0.98 7.40 -22.23
N ALA A 68 -2.21 7.26 -22.72
CA ALA A 68 -2.54 7.41 -24.13
C ALA A 68 -2.14 8.82 -24.64
N GLY A 69 -0.87 9.03 -25.00
CA GLY A 69 -0.41 10.23 -25.71
C GLY A 69 0.97 10.79 -25.34
N HIS A 70 1.64 10.30 -24.29
CA HIS A 70 2.95 10.83 -23.89
C HIS A 70 3.97 9.71 -23.69
N THR A 71 4.64 9.32 -24.78
CA THR A 71 5.82 8.46 -24.70
C THR A 71 6.92 9.23 -23.96
N ALA A 72 7.44 8.66 -22.88
CA ALA A 72 8.70 9.10 -22.32
C ALA A 72 9.75 9.08 -23.44
N ALA A 73 10.49 10.17 -23.62
CA ALA A 73 11.53 10.25 -24.63
C ALA A 73 12.53 9.09 -24.40
N GLN A 74 12.60 8.17 -25.35
CA GLN A 74 13.57 7.08 -25.31
C GLN A 74 14.97 7.69 -25.42
N VAL A 75 15.76 7.57 -24.34
CA VAL A 75 17.16 8.00 -24.36
C VAL A 75 17.94 7.00 -25.23
N PRO A 76 18.64 7.45 -26.29
CA PRO A 76 19.52 6.59 -27.07
C PRO A 76 20.63 6.01 -26.18
N ALA A 77 21.06 4.77 -26.48
CA ALA A 77 22.13 4.11 -25.74
C ALA A 77 23.44 4.93 -25.81
N GLY A 78 23.81 5.61 -24.72
CA GLY A 78 25.11 6.27 -24.58
C GLY A 78 25.16 7.57 -23.76
N GLU A 79 24.02 8.19 -23.42
CA GLU A 79 23.98 9.50 -22.74
C GLU A 79 23.04 9.50 -21.54
N GLN A 80 23.33 10.36 -20.56
CA GLN A 80 22.68 10.64 -19.26
C GLN A 80 21.66 9.62 -18.71
N ALA A 81 21.85 9.22 -17.44
CA ALA A 81 20.83 8.48 -16.70
C ALA A 81 19.44 9.11 -16.89
N ALA A 82 18.44 8.28 -17.17
CA ALA A 82 17.08 8.74 -17.41
C ALA A 82 16.63 9.68 -16.27
N PRO A 83 15.93 10.79 -16.58
CA PRO A 83 15.46 11.71 -15.56
C PRO A 83 14.66 10.98 -14.48
N ALA A 84 14.91 11.32 -13.22
CA ALA A 84 14.20 10.70 -12.10
C ALA A 84 12.72 11.08 -12.13
N VAL A 85 11.84 10.12 -11.85
CA VAL A 85 10.43 10.41 -11.56
C VAL A 85 10.31 10.67 -10.07
N ILE A 86 9.71 11.81 -9.70
CA ILE A 86 9.52 12.21 -8.30
C ILE A 86 8.03 12.36 -8.05
N CYS A 87 7.52 11.65 -7.04
CA CYS A 87 6.09 11.56 -6.75
C CYS A 87 5.75 12.13 -5.36
N GLY A 88 4.64 12.86 -5.28
CA GLY A 88 3.90 13.06 -4.03
C GLY A 88 2.68 12.15 -4.05
N VAL A 89 2.29 11.65 -2.87
CA VAL A 89 1.18 10.70 -2.74
C VAL A 89 0.27 11.08 -1.58
N HIS A 90 -1.00 10.73 -1.71
CA HIS A 90 -1.97 10.80 -0.62
C HIS A 90 -2.75 9.49 -0.57
N VAL A 91 -3.06 9.00 0.63
CA VAL A 91 -3.72 7.69 0.82
C VAL A 91 -5.11 7.94 1.37
N TYR A 92 -6.13 7.48 0.62
CA TYR A 92 -7.52 7.51 1.08
C TYR A 92 -7.79 6.40 2.08
N GLY A 93 -7.18 5.23 1.86
CA GLY A 93 -7.21 4.11 2.78
C GLY A 93 -6.64 2.84 2.17
N HIS A 94 -6.78 1.73 2.88
CA HIS A 94 -6.27 0.43 2.47
C HIS A 94 -7.25 -0.69 2.82
N GLU A 95 -7.08 -1.83 2.15
CA GLU A 95 -7.78 -3.07 2.46
C GLU A 95 -6.77 -4.17 2.79
N PRO A 96 -7.05 -5.03 3.79
CA PRO A 96 -8.19 -4.94 4.72
C PRO A 96 -8.12 -3.70 5.62
N THR A 97 -9.25 -3.03 5.87
CA THR A 97 -9.34 -1.83 6.74
C THR A 97 -8.77 -2.01 8.16
N GLY A 98 -8.70 -3.25 8.67
CA GLY A 98 -8.17 -3.58 9.98
C GLY A 98 -6.70 -4.00 10.02
N ALA A 99 -5.98 -3.93 8.89
CA ALA A 99 -4.56 -4.27 8.85
C ALA A 99 -3.77 -3.42 9.86
N THR A 100 -2.87 -4.07 10.61
CA THR A 100 -2.02 -3.39 11.61
C THR A 100 -0.54 -3.43 11.26
N THR A 101 -0.18 -4.13 10.19
CA THR A 101 1.18 -4.19 9.65
C THR A 101 1.12 -3.96 8.13
N LEU A 102 2.22 -3.47 7.55
CA LEU A 102 2.29 -3.26 6.10
C LEU A 102 2.15 -4.58 5.32
N ALA A 103 2.60 -5.70 5.91
CA ALA A 103 2.52 -7.02 5.29
C ALA A 103 1.07 -7.55 5.18
N ASP A 104 0.17 -7.07 6.03
CA ASP A 104 -1.25 -7.46 6.00
C ASP A 104 -2.06 -6.62 5.00
N VAL A 105 -1.49 -5.51 4.50
CA VAL A 105 -2.15 -4.63 3.51
C VAL A 105 -2.11 -5.31 2.15
N GLN A 106 -3.27 -5.45 1.51
CA GLN A 106 -3.45 -6.08 0.21
C GLN A 106 -3.70 -5.05 -0.89
N THR A 107 -4.43 -3.98 -0.59
CA THR A 107 -4.74 -2.94 -1.57
C THR A 107 -4.62 -1.58 -0.91
N ILE A 108 -4.03 -0.61 -1.61
CA ILE A 108 -3.97 0.79 -1.20
C ILE A 108 -4.73 1.61 -2.24
N TYR A 109 -5.60 2.49 -1.79
CA TYR A 109 -6.32 3.45 -2.62
C TYR A 109 -5.80 4.85 -2.30
N GLY A 110 -5.45 5.61 -3.33
CA GLY A 110 -4.89 6.94 -3.12
C GLY A 110 -4.86 7.82 -4.35
N PHE A 111 -4.09 8.90 -4.21
CA PHE A 111 -3.79 9.90 -5.22
C PHE A 111 -2.29 9.96 -5.42
N HIS A 112 -1.85 10.22 -6.65
CA HIS A 112 -0.47 10.55 -6.93
C HIS A 112 -0.35 11.79 -7.81
N LEU A 113 0.75 12.51 -7.63
CA LEU A 113 1.22 13.55 -8.53
C LEU A 113 2.72 13.36 -8.71
N CYS A 114 3.08 12.86 -9.88
CA CYS A 114 4.46 12.57 -10.26
C CYS A 114 4.95 13.57 -11.31
N GLY A 115 6.21 13.97 -11.21
CA GLY A 115 6.89 14.81 -12.20
C GLY A 115 8.21 14.19 -12.65
N VAL A 116 8.52 14.32 -13.94
CA VAL A 116 9.81 13.92 -14.52
C VAL A 116 10.83 15.03 -14.29
N ALA A 117 11.82 14.78 -13.43
CA ALA A 117 12.82 15.75 -13.00
C ALA A 117 13.96 15.88 -14.04
N GLU A 118 13.63 16.49 -15.17
CA GLU A 118 14.64 16.84 -16.18
C GLU A 118 15.62 17.90 -15.64
N GLN A 119 16.89 17.78 -16.02
CA GLN A 119 17.95 18.64 -15.52
C GLN A 119 17.64 20.12 -15.78
N LYS A 120 17.72 20.93 -14.72
CA LYS A 120 17.42 22.38 -14.71
C LYS A 120 15.98 22.75 -15.10
N ARG A 121 15.05 21.80 -15.18
CA ARG A 121 13.65 22.10 -15.45
C ARG A 121 12.90 22.33 -14.14
N HIS A 122 12.37 23.54 -13.95
CA HIS A 122 11.51 23.86 -12.81
C HIS A 122 10.18 23.08 -12.83
N TRP A 123 9.62 22.83 -11.64
CA TRP A 123 8.37 22.08 -11.43
C TRP A 123 7.24 22.49 -12.36
N ASP A 124 7.02 23.80 -12.55
CA ASP A 124 5.89 24.29 -13.35
C ASP A 124 5.97 23.85 -14.82
N GLY A 125 7.18 23.68 -15.36
CA GLY A 125 7.42 23.16 -16.71
C GLY A 125 7.57 21.64 -16.81
N ALA A 126 7.58 20.91 -15.69
CA ALA A 126 7.74 19.46 -15.69
C ALA A 126 6.60 18.74 -16.41
N VAL A 127 6.92 17.64 -17.11
CA VAL A 127 5.94 16.63 -17.51
C VAL A 127 5.41 15.99 -16.24
N LYS A 128 4.08 15.95 -16.08
CA LYS A 128 3.43 15.45 -14.88
C LYS A 128 2.37 14.42 -15.22
N LEU A 129 2.22 13.47 -14.32
CA LEU A 129 1.10 12.54 -14.29
C LEU A 129 0.43 12.68 -12.93
N VAL A 130 -0.89 12.80 -12.95
CA VAL A 130 -1.72 13.03 -11.78
C VAL A 130 -3.01 12.24 -11.85
N GLY A 131 -3.43 11.66 -10.74
CA GLY A 131 -4.75 11.04 -10.65
C GLY A 131 -4.92 10.08 -9.48
N PRO A 132 -6.11 9.45 -9.39
CA PRO A 132 -6.37 8.35 -8.50
C PRO A 132 -5.60 7.10 -8.93
N VAL A 133 -5.11 6.35 -7.95
CA VAL A 133 -4.32 5.14 -8.16
C VAL A 133 -4.67 4.07 -7.14
N ILE A 134 -4.65 2.82 -7.61
CA ILE A 134 -4.76 1.60 -6.82
C ILE A 134 -3.41 0.92 -6.84
N MET A 135 -2.92 0.51 -5.67
CA MET A 135 -1.72 -0.30 -5.55
C MET A 135 -2.09 -1.66 -4.98
N ASP A 136 -1.81 -2.70 -5.77
CA ASP A 136 -1.96 -4.09 -5.36
C ASP A 136 -0.68 -4.57 -4.67
N MET A 137 -0.77 -4.78 -3.37
CA MET A 137 0.33 -5.21 -2.51
C MET A 137 0.49 -6.74 -2.47
N THR A 138 -0.38 -7.49 -3.15
CA THR A 138 -0.31 -8.96 -3.20
C THR A 138 0.70 -9.49 -4.22
N THR A 139 1.25 -8.61 -5.06
CA THR A 139 2.22 -8.92 -6.10
C THR A 139 3.62 -8.37 -5.77
N GLN A 140 4.65 -8.92 -6.42
CA GLN A 140 6.03 -8.48 -6.24
C GLN A 140 6.75 -8.31 -7.59
N PRO A 141 7.05 -7.08 -8.03
CA PRO A 141 6.75 -5.80 -7.38
C PRO A 141 5.23 -5.53 -7.25
N PRO A 142 4.80 -4.63 -6.34
CA PRO A 142 3.39 -4.28 -6.21
C PRO A 142 2.82 -3.76 -7.55
N GLY A 143 1.62 -4.21 -7.90
CA GLY A 143 0.88 -3.76 -9.06
C GLY A 143 0.42 -2.32 -8.89
N ILE A 144 0.35 -1.57 -9.99
CA ILE A 144 -0.08 -0.17 -10.03
C ILE A 144 -1.16 -0.05 -11.10
N GLU A 145 -2.33 0.46 -10.72
CA GLU A 145 -3.42 0.74 -11.63
C GLU A 145 -3.84 2.21 -11.46
N VAL A 146 -3.65 3.00 -12.51
CA VAL A 146 -4.10 4.39 -12.56
C VAL A 146 -5.48 4.47 -13.19
N VAL A 147 -6.33 5.37 -12.68
CA VAL A 147 -7.65 5.59 -13.26
C VAL A 147 -7.52 6.53 -14.45
N GLU A 148 -7.84 6.03 -15.64
CA GLU A 148 -7.79 6.79 -16.89
C GLU A 148 -9.11 6.69 -17.65
N ALA A 149 -9.48 7.77 -18.35
CA ALA A 149 -10.52 7.67 -19.35
C ALA A 149 -10.01 6.85 -20.54
N THR A 150 -10.87 6.01 -21.12
CA THR A 150 -10.60 5.34 -22.39
C THR A 150 -11.40 6.00 -23.51
N ALA A 151 -11.25 5.51 -24.74
CA ALA A 151 -12.08 5.97 -25.86
C ALA A 151 -13.59 5.77 -25.60
N ASP A 152 -13.94 4.73 -24.82
CA ASP A 152 -15.32 4.28 -24.63
C ASP A 152 -15.85 4.53 -23.21
N VAL A 153 -14.98 4.79 -22.22
CA VAL A 153 -15.35 4.96 -20.81
C VAL A 153 -14.87 6.31 -20.30
N ARG A 154 -15.82 7.12 -19.81
CA ARG A 154 -15.51 8.41 -19.19
C ARG A 154 -14.77 8.17 -17.86
N PHE A 155 -13.85 9.07 -17.52
CA PHE A 155 -13.06 9.00 -16.28
C PHE A 155 -13.91 8.73 -15.03
N VAL A 156 -15.04 9.43 -14.86
CA VAL A 156 -15.91 9.27 -13.68
C VAL A 156 -16.53 7.88 -13.61
N ASP A 157 -16.94 7.34 -14.76
CA ASP A 157 -17.52 6.00 -14.81
C ASP A 157 -16.43 4.95 -14.54
N ARG A 158 -15.23 5.15 -15.10
CA ARG A 158 -14.07 4.29 -14.81
C ARG A 158 -13.67 4.31 -13.34
N LEU A 159 -13.71 5.48 -12.72
CA LEU A 159 -13.42 5.63 -11.30
C LEU A 159 -14.37 4.79 -10.45
N ARG A 160 -15.68 4.82 -10.75
CA ARG A 160 -16.71 4.02 -10.06
C ARG A 160 -16.54 2.51 -10.26
N GLU A 161 -16.03 2.09 -11.42
CA GLU A 161 -15.72 0.68 -11.67
C GLU A 161 -14.55 0.17 -10.81
N MET A 162 -13.59 1.04 -10.51
CA MET A 162 -12.31 0.65 -9.90
C MET A 162 -12.24 0.94 -8.39
N PHE A 163 -12.83 2.04 -7.92
CA PHE A 163 -12.72 2.48 -6.53
C PHE A 163 -13.95 2.09 -5.71
N PRO A 164 -13.77 1.75 -4.41
CA PRO A 164 -14.87 1.68 -3.47
C PRO A 164 -15.65 2.99 -3.38
N ASP A 165 -16.97 2.93 -3.33
CA ASP A 165 -17.89 4.09 -3.28
C ASP A 165 -17.48 5.15 -2.24
N LYS A 166 -16.97 4.71 -1.08
CA LYS A 166 -16.49 5.59 0.01
C LYS A 166 -15.38 6.58 -0.40
N TYR A 167 -14.68 6.33 -1.50
CA TYR A 167 -13.58 7.17 -1.98
C TYR A 167 -13.90 7.93 -3.27
N GLU A 168 -15.06 7.73 -3.90
CA GLU A 168 -15.38 8.36 -5.20
C GLU A 168 -15.32 9.89 -5.11
N GLU A 169 -15.99 10.49 -4.13
CA GLU A 169 -16.05 11.95 -3.99
C GLU A 169 -14.67 12.56 -3.68
N LEU A 170 -13.85 11.85 -2.88
CA LEU A 170 -12.48 12.23 -2.61
C LEU A 170 -11.66 12.19 -3.89
N ALA A 171 -11.65 11.05 -4.59
CA ALA A 171 -10.87 10.86 -5.81
C ALA A 171 -11.23 11.81 -6.96
N LEU A 172 -12.45 12.35 -7.00
CA LEU A 172 -12.86 13.36 -7.98
C LEU A 172 -12.39 14.79 -7.66
N ARG A 173 -12.07 15.09 -6.40
CA ARG A 173 -11.79 16.46 -5.93
C ARG A 173 -10.37 16.66 -5.43
N GLU A 174 -9.71 15.58 -5.03
CA GLU A 174 -8.51 15.66 -4.23
C GLU A 174 -7.31 16.17 -5.04
N ALA A 175 -6.51 16.97 -4.35
CA ALA A 175 -5.18 17.36 -4.73
C ALA A 175 -4.26 17.02 -3.55
N LEU A 176 -2.96 16.89 -3.79
CA LEU A 176 -2.02 16.65 -2.70
C LEU A 176 -2.15 17.73 -1.60
N PRO A 177 -2.16 17.33 -0.32
CA PRO A 177 -2.12 18.28 0.80
C PRO A 177 -0.91 19.22 0.68
N ALA A 178 -1.01 20.42 1.26
CA ALA A 178 0.03 21.44 1.14
C ALA A 178 1.41 20.96 1.62
N SER A 179 1.47 20.13 2.67
CA SER A 179 2.71 19.50 3.16
C SER A 179 3.33 18.55 2.13
N GLU A 180 2.51 17.70 1.50
CA GLU A 180 2.94 16.75 0.48
C GLU A 180 3.38 17.46 -0.80
N MET A 181 2.68 18.53 -1.19
CA MET A 181 3.09 19.40 -2.30
C MET A 181 4.43 20.08 -2.04
N ALA A 182 4.64 20.58 -0.82
CA ALA A 182 5.91 21.22 -0.45
C ALA A 182 7.06 20.21 -0.44
N ASP A 183 6.84 18.99 0.07
CA ASP A 183 7.83 17.92 0.04
C ASP A 183 8.16 17.48 -1.39
N LEU A 184 7.14 17.24 -2.21
CA LEU A 184 7.27 16.91 -3.64
C LEU A 184 8.11 17.95 -4.37
N ARG A 185 7.78 19.24 -4.24
CA ARG A 185 8.52 20.32 -4.92
C ARG A 185 9.99 20.34 -4.51
N ARG A 186 10.30 20.24 -3.21
CA ARG A 186 11.70 20.20 -2.74
C ARG A 186 12.47 19.02 -3.31
N ARG A 187 11.89 17.81 -3.29
CA ARG A 187 12.56 16.61 -3.83
C ARG A 187 12.73 16.68 -5.33
N TYR A 188 11.74 17.23 -6.03
CA TYR A 188 11.82 17.46 -7.46
C TYR A 188 12.94 18.43 -7.82
N ASP A 189 13.01 19.58 -7.15
CA ASP A 189 14.05 20.60 -7.42
C ASP A 189 15.44 20.00 -7.16
N ALA A 190 15.61 19.25 -6.07
CA ALA A 190 16.86 18.54 -5.79
C ALA A 190 17.23 17.54 -6.90
N ALA A 191 16.27 16.76 -7.41
CA ALA A 191 16.49 15.81 -8.50
C ALA A 191 16.78 16.49 -9.84
N ALA A 192 16.16 17.65 -10.10
CA ALA A 192 16.41 18.50 -11.27
C ALA A 192 17.70 19.32 -11.14
N GLY A 193 18.36 19.30 -9.97
CA GLY A 193 19.57 20.06 -9.65
C GLY A 193 19.35 21.58 -9.62
N LEU A 194 18.24 22.02 -9.03
CA LEU A 194 17.84 23.42 -8.84
C LEU A 194 18.12 23.91 -7.42
#